data_AF-A0A510UZU2-F1
#
_entry.id   AF-A0A510UZU2-F1
#
_cell.length_a   1.000
_cell.length_b   1.000
_cell.length_c   1.000
_cell.angle_alpha   90.00
_cell.angle_beta   90.00
_cell.angle_gamma   90.00
#
_symmetry.space_group_name_H-M   'P 1'
#
loop_
_entity.id
_entity.type
_entity.pdbx_description
1 polymer ?
#
loop_
_entity_poly.entity_id
_entity_poly.type
_entity_poly.pdbx_seq_one_letter_code
_entity_poly.pdbx_strand_id
1 'polypeptide(L)'
;MTSEDLYAKARDLDALAADVETCVDVAWGVPRTPEWDCANANDVRGALDQWRSAARTSAGNLREEASRVRGEAGRAAQREQDARDAQNTVPR
;
A
#
# COMPACT_ATOMS: atom_id res chain seq x y z
N MET A 1 10.14 13.61 -11.34
CA MET A 1 8.79 13.02 -11.28
C MET A 1 7.80 14.14 -11.35
N THR A 2 6.82 13.98 -12.22
CA THR A 2 5.64 14.85 -12.30
C THR A 2 4.69 14.55 -11.13
N SER A 3 3.70 15.40 -10.93
CA SER A 3 2.59 15.12 -10.02
C SER A 3 1.85 13.82 -10.38
N GLU A 4 1.71 13.52 -11.67
CA GLU A 4 1.10 12.30 -12.19
C GLU A 4 1.90 11.05 -11.80
N ASP A 5 3.23 11.06 -11.97
CA ASP A 5 4.10 9.95 -11.58
C ASP A 5 3.96 9.64 -10.07
N LEU A 6 3.87 10.69 -9.25
CA LEU A 6 3.72 10.55 -7.80
C LEU A 6 2.34 9.98 -7.42
N TYR A 7 1.27 10.41 -8.08
CA TYR A 7 -0.05 9.82 -7.86
C TYR A 7 -0.11 8.35 -8.30
N ALA A 8 0.54 8.00 -9.42
CA ALA A 8 0.66 6.61 -9.86
C ALA A 8 1.41 5.77 -8.82
N LYS A 9 2.58 6.24 -8.37
CA LYS A 9 3.36 5.56 -7.33
C LYS A 9 2.56 5.34 -6.05
N ALA A 10 1.80 6.33 -5.59
CA ALA A 10 0.97 6.16 -4.40
C ALA A 10 -0.12 5.10 -4.58
N ARG A 11 -0.75 5.05 -5.76
CA ARG A 11 -1.73 4.01 -6.11
C ARG A 11 -1.09 2.62 -6.09
N ASP A 12 0.11 2.48 -6.62
CA ASP A 12 0.83 1.20 -6.66
C ASP A 12 1.20 0.72 -5.25
N LEU A 13 1.56 1.65 -4.34
CA LEU A 13 1.80 1.34 -2.93
C LEU A 13 0.53 0.88 -2.21
N ASP A 14 -0.61 1.53 -2.45
CA ASP A 14 -1.90 1.11 -1.90
C ASP A 14 -2.30 -0.28 -2.43
N ALA A 15 -2.08 -0.54 -3.72
CA ALA A 15 -2.35 -1.84 -4.33
C ALA A 15 -1.45 -2.94 -3.72
N LEU A 16 -0.15 -2.68 -3.59
CA LEU A 16 0.77 -3.63 -2.96
C LEU A 16 0.38 -3.93 -1.50
N ALA A 17 -0.07 -2.92 -0.74
CA ALA A 17 -0.55 -3.13 0.62
C ALA A 17 -1.77 -4.06 0.65
N ALA A 18 -2.70 -3.90 -0.28
CA ALA A 18 -3.86 -4.78 -0.41
C ALA A 18 -3.49 -6.21 -0.83
N ASP A 19 -2.51 -6.37 -1.73
CA ASP A 19 -2.01 -7.67 -2.17
C ASP A 19 -1.35 -8.44 -1.01
N VAL A 20 -0.57 -7.76 -0.17
CA VAL A 20 0.06 -8.35 1.02
C VAL A 20 -1.00 -8.86 1.99
N GLU A 21 -2.04 -8.07 2.26
CA GLU A 21 -3.13 -8.48 3.15
C GLU A 21 -3.95 -9.63 2.58
N THR A 22 -4.24 -9.59 1.28
CA THR A 22 -5.00 -10.65 0.60
C THR A 22 -4.25 -11.98 0.66
N CYS A 23 -2.96 -11.98 0.34
CA CYS A 23 -2.12 -13.18 0.38
C CYS A 23 -2.08 -13.79 1.79
N VAL A 24 -1.88 -12.95 2.81
CA VAL A 24 -1.72 -13.45 4.17
C VAL A 24 -3.04 -13.92 4.78
N ASP A 25 -4.17 -13.27 4.46
CA ASP A 25 -5.49 -13.69 4.95
C ASP A 25 -5.92 -15.03 4.36
N VAL A 26 -5.61 -15.30 3.08
CA VAL A 26 -5.80 -16.63 2.47
C VAL A 26 -4.97 -17.67 3.19
N ALA A 27 -3.66 -17.45 3.34
CA ALA A 27 -2.76 -18.38 4.01
C ALA A 27 -3.13 -18.64 5.47
N TRP A 28 -3.65 -17.62 6.16
CA TRP A 28 -4.12 -17.70 7.54
C TRP A 28 -5.45 -18.46 7.71
N GLY A 29 -6.30 -18.47 6.67
CA GLY A 29 -7.60 -19.12 6.68
C GLY A 29 -7.54 -20.64 6.53
N VAL A 30 -6.68 -21.14 5.63
CA VAL A 30 -6.61 -22.59 5.32
C VAL A 30 -6.40 -23.45 6.58
N PRO A 31 -5.50 -23.15 7.54
CA PRO A 31 -5.26 -24.01 8.73
C PRO A 31 -6.35 -24.01 9.77
N ARG A 32 -7.39 -23.21 9.55
CA ARG A 32 -8.56 -23.14 10.40
C ARG A 32 -9.73 -23.93 9.83
N THR A 33 -9.57 -24.58 8.67
CA THR A 33 -10.59 -25.48 8.14
C THR A 33 -10.52 -26.84 8.85
N PRO A 34 -11.65 -27.59 8.93
CA PRO A 34 -11.70 -28.88 9.61
C PRO A 34 -10.74 -29.93 9.04
N GLU A 35 -10.40 -29.84 7.76
CA GLU A 35 -9.53 -30.78 7.06
C GLU A 35 -8.07 -30.71 7.54
N TRP A 36 -7.71 -29.65 8.26
CA TRP A 36 -6.35 -29.43 8.73
C TRP A 36 -6.17 -29.68 10.24
N ASP A 37 -7.07 -30.46 10.85
CA ASP A 37 -6.91 -30.93 12.22
C ASP A 37 -5.92 -32.10 12.30
N CYS A 38 -4.63 -31.73 12.41
CA CYS A 38 -3.50 -32.64 12.52
C CYS A 38 -2.63 -32.30 13.74
N ALA A 39 -1.70 -33.20 14.07
CA ALA A 39 -0.90 -33.11 15.30
C ALA A 39 -0.15 -31.79 15.48
N ASN A 40 0.28 -31.13 14.39
CA ASN A 40 1.02 -29.87 14.40
C ASN A 40 0.15 -28.65 14.04
N ALA A 41 -1.18 -28.78 13.97
CA ALA A 41 -2.05 -27.70 13.51
C ALA A 41 -1.92 -26.43 14.35
N ASN A 42 -1.77 -26.57 15.67
CA ASN A 42 -1.61 -25.42 16.56
C ASN A 42 -0.29 -24.67 16.35
N ASP A 43 0.81 -25.39 16.10
CA ASP A 43 2.12 -24.77 15.82
C ASP A 43 2.07 -23.98 14.52
N VAL A 44 1.46 -24.55 13.47
CA VAL A 44 1.27 -23.89 12.17
C VAL A 44 0.38 -22.65 12.30
N ARG A 45 -0.75 -22.76 13.02
CA ARG A 45 -1.66 -21.63 13.29
C ARG A 45 -0.94 -20.51 14.03
N GLY A 46 -0.17 -20.85 15.08
CA GLY A 46 0.59 -19.90 15.87
C GLY A 46 1.70 -19.19 15.09
N ALA A 47 2.39 -19.91 14.20
CA ALA A 47 3.32 -19.28 13.27
C ALA A 47 2.59 -18.30 12.35
N LEU A 48 1.49 -18.72 11.71
CA LEU A 48 0.73 -17.88 10.79
C LEU A 48 0.12 -16.64 11.45
N ASP A 49 -0.20 -16.68 12.75
CA ASP A 49 -0.63 -15.49 13.51
C ASP A 49 0.47 -14.42 13.58
N GLN A 50 1.73 -14.85 13.77
CA GLN A 50 2.88 -13.94 13.77
C GLN A 50 3.12 -13.35 12.37
N TRP A 51 3.09 -14.20 11.33
CA TRP A 51 3.24 -13.76 9.94
C TRP A 51 2.14 -12.78 9.52
N ARG A 52 0.89 -13.04 9.90
CA ARG A 52 -0.24 -12.12 9.64
C ARG A 52 -0.04 -10.77 10.31
N SER A 53 0.41 -10.76 11.57
CA SER A 53 0.67 -9.52 12.29
C SER A 53 1.78 -8.71 11.62
N ALA A 54 2.89 -9.36 11.25
CA ALA A 54 3.99 -8.72 10.52
C ALA A 54 3.55 -8.18 9.16
N ALA A 55 2.80 -8.95 8.38
CA ALA A 55 2.28 -8.55 7.07
C ALA A 55 1.35 -7.33 7.18
N ARG A 56 0.46 -7.29 8.17
CA ARG A 56 -0.41 -6.13 8.43
C ARG A 56 0.38 -4.88 8.81
N THR A 57 1.43 -5.01 9.61
CA THR A 57 2.33 -3.90 9.91
C THR A 57 3.01 -3.39 8.63
N SER A 58 3.53 -4.28 7.79
CA SER A 58 4.12 -3.90 6.51
C SER A 58 3.12 -3.21 5.57
N ALA A 59 1.90 -3.73 5.47
CA ALA A 59 0.83 -3.10 4.69
C ALA A 59 0.45 -1.71 5.24
N GLY A 60 0.44 -1.54 6.57
CA GLY A 60 0.29 -0.24 7.23
C GLY A 60 1.37 0.75 6.80
N ASN A 61 2.64 0.35 6.87
CA ASN A 61 3.78 1.19 6.46
C ASN A 61 3.70 1.58 4.98
N LEU A 62 3.25 0.67 4.11
CA LEU A 62 3.04 0.96 2.68
C LEU A 62 1.96 2.04 2.47
N ARG A 63 0.87 2.00 3.24
CA ARG A 63 -0.20 3.01 3.18
C ARG A 63 0.24 4.36 3.74
N GLU A 64 1.05 4.37 4.80
CA GLU A 64 1.65 5.60 5.31
C GLU A 64 2.55 6.24 4.26
N GLU A 65 3.38 5.44 3.59
CA GLU A 65 4.21 5.90 2.47
C GLU A 65 3.34 6.43 1.31
N ALA A 66 2.29 5.70 0.93
CA ALA A 66 1.36 6.14 -0.11
C ALA A 66 0.73 7.50 0.23
N SER A 67 0.33 7.69 1.49
CA SER A 67 -0.21 8.97 2.00
C SER A 67 0.80 10.10 1.88
N ARG A 68 2.05 9.86 2.28
CA ARG A 68 3.15 10.83 2.14
C ARG A 68 3.38 11.21 0.68
N VAL A 69 3.45 10.22 -0.21
CA VAL A 69 3.64 10.42 -1.65
C VAL A 69 2.46 11.18 -2.27
N ARG A 70 1.21 10.91 -1.88
CA ARG A 70 0.04 11.71 -2.31
C ARG A 70 0.16 13.18 -1.91
N GLY A 71 0.66 13.45 -0.70
CA GLY A 71 0.94 14.81 -0.25
C GLY A 71 2.01 15.50 -1.09
N GLU A 72 3.07 14.77 -1.48
CA GLU A 72 4.10 15.27 -2.42
C GLU A 72 3.52 15.54 -3.81
N ALA A 73 2.66 14.64 -4.31
CA ALA A 73 1.98 14.78 -5.60
C ALA A 73 1.13 16.06 -5.64
N GLY A 74 0.35 16.34 -4.59
CA GLY A 74 -0.44 17.56 -4.49
C GLY A 74 0.42 18.84 -4.52
N ARG A 75 1.56 18.85 -3.82
CA ARG A 75 2.51 19.96 -3.87
C ARG A 75 3.16 20.11 -5.25
N ALA A 76 3.45 19.01 -5.93
CA ALA A 76 3.98 19.04 -7.30
C ALA A 76 2.95 19.57 -8.29
N ALA A 77 1.69 19.14 -8.18
CA ALA A 77 0.59 19.58 -9.03
C ALA A 77 0.38 21.09 -8.90
N GLN A 78 0.44 21.63 -7.68
CA GLN A 78 0.35 23.08 -7.47
C GLN A 78 1.48 23.83 -8.17
N ARG A 79 2.73 23.39 -8.02
CA ARG A 79 3.88 24.03 -8.70
C ARG A 79 3.77 23.96 -10.22
N GLU A 80 3.29 22.84 -10.75
CA GLU A 80 3.06 22.66 -12.18
C GLU A 80 1.97 23.60 -12.69
N GLN A 81 0.89 23.77 -11.92
CA GLN A 81 -0.19 24.71 -12.24
C GLN A 81 0.28 26.16 -12.19
N ASP A 82 0.98 26.56 -11.12
CA ASP A 82 1.53 27.92 -10.98
C ASP A 82 2.47 28.28 -12.15
N ALA A 83 3.28 27.32 -12.61
CA ALA A 83 4.17 27.50 -13.75
C ALA A 83 3.41 27.68 -15.07
N ARG A 84 2.29 26.96 -15.26
CA ARG A 84 1.41 27.11 -16.45
C ARG A 84 0.71 28.46 -16.44
N ASP A 85 0.21 28.89 -15.28
CA ASP A 85 -0.49 30.17 -15.14
C ASP A 85 0.46 31.36 -15.33
N ALA A 86 1.71 31.25 -14.85
CA ALA A 86 2.76 32.23 -15.11
C ALA A 86 3.12 32.35 -16.61
N GLN A 87 3.13 31.24 -17.36
CA GLN A 87 3.38 31.28 -18.81
C GLN A 87 2.23 31.92 -19.59
N ASN A 88 0.99 31.76 -19.13
CA ASN A 88 -0.20 32.34 -19.77
C ASN A 88 -0.37 33.85 -19.50
N THR A 89 0.29 34.40 -18.47
CA THR A 89 0.15 35.80 -18.06
C THR A 89 1.22 36.75 -18.62
N VAL A 90 2.21 36.25 -19.37
CA VAL A 90 3.19 37.11 -20.07
C VAL A 90 2.61 37.53 -21.43
N PRO A 91 2.27 38.82 -21.64
CA PRO A 91 1.83 39.29 -22.95
C PRO A 91 3.00 39.28 -23.93
N ARG A 92 2.76 38.79 -25.15
CA ARG A 92 3.69 38.84 -26.29
C ARG A 92 3.96 40.26 -26.75
#